data_AF-A0A4S2M9F1-F1
#
_entry.id   AF-A0A4S2M9F1-F1
#
_cell.length_a   1.000
_cell.length_b   1.000
_cell.length_c   1.000
_cell.angle_alpha   90.00
_cell.angle_beta   90.00
_cell.angle_gamma   90.00
#
_symmetry.space_group_name_H-M   'P 1'
#
loop_
_entity.id
_entity.type
_entity.pdbx_description
1 polymer ?
#
loop_
_entity_poly.entity_id
_entity_poly.type
_entity_poly.pdbx_seq_one_letter_code
_entity_poly.pdbx_strand_id
1 'polypeptide(L)'
;MFALFAGIIYACVYVYSVHMHRETDLWWSHLTVTEKEISYRTEQGLYYSYFKTLVSSKTISKGLYHLSKDNKTEAPGFINIYQRMNIIPEVILAVFYSLSPRREPIDFYDLAVTVLQAFTLIGLILTAWEMTNLWISCPLYASLFLLNQHEVSRVAFTLPLRENFALPFWWLRMFFATQLIKGKIHLRLLGFSQYVQIFLLWFTTAAFCMTWQFGQFALLIETSILAVLHHANVIQHEQCTIFSFAGLFGLVCTSLSQAGNLFPFASPCCVLLLTNLLWINCRRWAQRCAKSWHGSNVFSRLLIRVFRHLSSKRVLAIGPILMKIGIFGALFSLSRYFISSDDASHIVSFVRHKLNWRPKL
;
A
#
# COMPACT_ATOMS: atom_id res chain seq x y z
N MET A 1 15.58 -16.55 13.78
CA MET A 1 16.54 -15.65 14.45
C MET A 1 17.75 -15.34 13.56
N PHE A 2 18.44 -16.33 12.99
CA PHE A 2 19.58 -16.11 12.07
C PHE A 2 19.28 -15.13 10.92
N ALA A 3 18.20 -15.36 10.15
CA ALA A 3 17.86 -14.53 9.00
C ALA A 3 17.58 -13.05 9.36
N LEU A 4 16.99 -12.81 10.55
CA LEU A 4 16.76 -11.45 11.04
C LEU A 4 18.07 -10.76 11.39
N PHE A 5 18.99 -11.46 12.06
CA PHE A 5 20.30 -10.93 12.39
C PHE A 5 21.13 -10.61 11.14
N ALA A 6 21.16 -11.54 10.17
CA ALA A 6 21.78 -11.31 8.87
C ALA A 6 21.14 -10.11 8.15
N GLY A 7 19.80 -10.03 8.16
CA GLY A 7 19.06 -8.90 7.59
C GLY A 7 19.47 -7.56 8.20
N ILE A 8 19.61 -7.47 9.52
CA ILE A 8 20.06 -6.25 10.21
C ILE A 8 21.48 -5.87 9.80
N ILE A 9 22.41 -6.82 9.72
CA ILE A 9 23.79 -6.56 9.28
C ILE A 9 23.81 -6.00 7.86
N TYR A 10 23.13 -6.66 6.92
CA TYR A 10 23.08 -6.20 5.52
C TYR A 10 22.34 -4.88 5.37
N ALA A 11 21.33 -4.61 6.20
CA ALA A 11 20.66 -3.32 6.26
C ALA A 11 21.62 -2.20 6.70
N CYS A 12 22.48 -2.43 7.70
CA CYS A 12 23.52 -1.48 8.09
C CYS A 12 24.53 -1.23 6.95
N VAL A 13 24.94 -2.30 6.25
CA VAL A 13 25.81 -2.20 5.08
C VAL A 13 25.14 -1.39 3.97
N TYR A 14 23.84 -1.56 3.75
CA TYR A 14 23.07 -0.79 2.76
C TYR A 14 22.98 0.70 3.13
N VAL A 15 22.71 1.03 4.39
CA VAL A 15 22.70 2.43 4.83
C VAL A 15 24.07 3.07 4.59
N TYR A 16 25.14 2.34 4.90
CA TYR A 16 26.50 2.79 4.63
C TYR A 16 26.78 2.92 3.13
N SER A 17 26.34 1.98 2.28
CA SER A 17 26.55 2.04 0.83
C SER A 17 25.84 3.22 0.19
N VAL A 18 24.61 3.52 0.61
CA VAL A 18 23.86 4.70 0.15
C VAL A 18 24.59 5.98 0.57
N HIS A 19 25.06 6.05 1.81
CA HIS A 19 25.81 7.22 2.27
C HIS A 19 27.11 7.42 1.47
N MET A 20 27.90 6.36 1.28
CA MET A 20 29.14 6.42 0.50
C MET A 20 28.90 6.78 -0.96
N HIS A 21 27.84 6.28 -1.57
CA HIS A 21 27.48 6.63 -2.93
C HIS A 21 27.16 8.12 -3.06
N ARG A 22 26.42 8.68 -2.09
CA ARG A 22 26.15 10.13 -2.04
C ARG A 22 27.39 10.97 -1.81
N GLU A 23 28.31 10.53 -0.96
CA GLU A 23 29.59 11.23 -0.79
C GLU A 23 30.45 11.17 -2.07
N THR A 24 30.39 10.08 -2.82
CA THR A 24 31.15 9.92 -4.07
C THR A 24 30.58 10.78 -5.20
N ASP A 25 29.25 10.80 -5.35
CA ASP A 25 28.59 11.44 -6.50
C ASP A 25 28.28 12.92 -6.27
N LEU A 26 27.97 13.32 -5.04
CA LEU A 26 27.48 14.67 -4.71
C LEU A 26 28.42 15.45 -3.79
N TRP A 27 29.46 14.81 -3.23
CA TRP A 27 30.28 15.36 -2.15
C TRP A 27 29.40 15.95 -1.03
N TRP A 28 28.39 15.17 -0.62
CA TRP A 28 27.27 15.64 0.20
C TRP A 28 27.70 16.35 1.48
N SER A 29 28.77 15.88 2.13
CA SER A 29 29.35 16.49 3.33
C SER A 29 29.89 17.91 3.12
N HIS A 30 30.33 18.25 1.90
CA HIS A 30 30.89 19.55 1.55
C HIS A 30 29.84 20.57 1.10
N LEU A 31 28.62 20.14 0.78
CA LEU A 31 27.55 21.02 0.34
C LEU A 31 26.98 21.85 1.49
N THR A 32 26.72 23.12 1.22
CA THR A 32 25.97 23.99 2.13
C THR A 32 24.50 23.55 2.21
N VAL A 33 23.81 23.94 3.29
CA VAL A 33 22.37 23.60 3.47
C VAL A 33 21.54 24.06 2.28
N THR A 34 21.80 25.25 1.75
CA THR A 34 21.10 25.78 0.57
C THR A 34 21.35 24.96 -0.69
N GLU A 35 22.58 24.52 -0.94
CA GLU A 35 22.91 23.68 -2.09
C GLU A 35 22.26 22.30 -1.97
N LYS A 36 22.26 21.72 -0.76
CA LYS A 36 21.53 20.49 -0.46
C LYS A 36 20.03 20.64 -0.74
N GLU A 37 19.42 21.76 -0.35
CA GLU A 37 17.99 22.00 -0.61
C GLU A 37 17.68 22.18 -2.10
N ILE A 38 18.55 22.85 -2.86
CA ILE A 38 18.40 23.03 -4.32
C ILE A 38 18.58 21.69 -5.06
N SER A 39 19.29 20.72 -4.48
CA SER A 39 19.45 19.39 -5.06
C SER A 39 18.12 18.61 -5.15
N TYR A 40 17.17 18.87 -4.24
CA TYR A 40 15.84 18.28 -4.31
C TYR A 40 15.00 18.95 -5.39
N ARG A 41 14.74 18.20 -6.47
CA ARG A 41 13.94 18.67 -7.61
C ARG A 41 12.53 18.10 -7.58
N THR A 42 11.58 18.82 -8.17
CA THR A 42 10.20 18.34 -8.43
C THR A 42 9.46 17.90 -7.16
N GLU A 43 8.93 16.67 -7.12
CA GLU A 43 8.17 16.11 -6.00
C GLU A 43 8.99 16.04 -4.70
N GLN A 44 10.30 15.86 -4.84
CA GLN A 44 11.21 15.78 -3.69
C GLN A 44 11.26 17.07 -2.90
N GLY A 45 11.49 18.17 -3.61
CA GLY A 45 11.52 19.52 -3.04
C GLY A 45 10.16 19.88 -2.47
N LEU A 46 9.08 19.45 -3.13
CA LEU A 46 7.71 19.66 -2.64
C LEU A 46 7.49 19.00 -1.28
N TYR A 47 7.77 17.70 -1.12
CA TYR A 47 7.57 17.00 0.15
C TYR A 47 8.51 17.48 1.26
N TYR A 48 9.78 17.74 0.92
CA TYR A 48 10.71 18.33 1.88
C TYR A 48 10.25 19.72 2.33
N SER A 49 9.63 20.53 1.47
CA SER A 49 9.10 21.85 1.86
C SER A 49 7.99 21.75 2.91
N TYR A 50 7.16 20.70 2.87
CA TYR A 50 6.12 20.45 3.88
C TYR A 50 6.74 20.07 5.22
N PHE A 51 7.72 19.17 5.21
CA PHE A 51 8.51 18.83 6.39
C PHE A 51 9.20 20.06 6.99
N LYS A 52 9.86 20.88 6.16
CA LYS A 52 10.54 22.11 6.59
C LYS A 52 9.55 23.11 7.21
N THR A 53 8.35 23.23 6.65
CA THR A 53 7.29 24.10 7.22
C THR A 53 6.84 23.61 8.60
N LEU A 54 6.73 22.30 8.80
CA LEU A 54 6.37 21.71 10.10
C LEU A 54 7.46 21.94 11.15
N VAL A 55 8.72 21.71 10.79
CA VAL A 55 9.88 21.87 11.70
C VAL A 55 10.15 23.34 12.03
N SER A 56 9.94 24.26 11.07
CA SER A 56 10.16 25.69 11.29
C SER A 56 9.04 26.35 12.11
N SER A 57 7.91 25.68 12.27
CA SER A 57 6.77 26.21 13.02
C SER A 57 6.96 26.03 14.53
N LYS A 58 6.52 27.00 15.34
CA LYS A 58 6.62 26.94 16.82
C LYS A 58 5.98 25.68 17.43
N THR A 59 4.92 25.18 16.80
CA THR A 59 4.26 23.93 17.17
C THR A 59 3.83 23.17 15.91
N ILE A 60 3.83 21.83 15.99
CA ILE A 60 3.42 20.96 14.87
C ILE A 60 1.97 21.24 14.45
N SER A 61 1.08 21.49 15.41
CA SER A 61 -0.32 21.85 15.14
C SER A 61 -0.43 23.15 14.33
N LYS A 62 0.38 24.16 14.65
CA LYS A 62 0.41 25.41 13.88
C LYS A 62 0.97 25.18 12.48
N GLY A 63 2.00 24.35 12.34
CA GLY A 63 2.53 23.94 11.03
C GLY A 63 1.48 23.23 10.17
N LEU A 64 0.71 22.32 10.76
CA LEU A 64 -0.41 21.65 10.08
C LEU A 64 -1.51 22.63 9.66
N TYR A 65 -1.84 23.61 10.51
CA TYR A 65 -2.77 24.67 10.14
C TYR A 65 -2.28 25.50 8.95
N HIS A 66 -0.98 25.81 8.89
CA HIS A 66 -0.38 26.51 7.74
C HIS A 66 -0.46 25.67 6.46
N LEU A 67 -0.19 24.35 6.53
CA LEU A 67 -0.32 23.45 5.38
C LEU A 67 -1.77 23.21 4.96
N SER A 68 -2.74 23.33 5.88
CA SER A 68 -4.16 23.20 5.56
C SER A 68 -4.73 24.41 4.80
N LYS A 69 -4.08 25.57 4.90
CA LYS A 69 -4.46 26.80 4.20
C LYS A 69 -3.30 27.32 3.35
N ASP A 70 -2.73 26.44 2.54
CA ASP A 70 -1.61 26.84 1.68
C ASP A 70 -2.11 27.54 0.40
N ASN A 71 -1.55 28.71 0.14
CA ASN A 71 -1.79 29.51 -1.08
C ASN A 71 -0.56 29.51 -2.01
N LYS A 72 0.52 28.81 -1.63
CA LYS A 72 1.75 28.78 -2.44
C LYS A 72 1.69 27.69 -3.52
N THR A 73 1.01 26.57 -3.24
CA THR A 73 0.97 25.41 -4.15
C THR A 73 0.03 25.63 -5.34
N GLU A 74 -1.16 26.24 -5.17
CA GLU A 74 -2.03 26.63 -6.29
C GLU A 74 -2.64 28.03 -6.07
N ALA A 75 -2.07 29.05 -6.72
CA ALA A 75 -2.67 30.38 -6.77
C ALA A 75 -3.83 30.41 -7.79
N PRO A 76 -4.93 31.16 -7.55
CA PRO A 76 -5.17 32.13 -6.48
C PRO A 76 -5.90 31.57 -5.23
N GLY A 77 -6.11 30.25 -5.14
CA GLY A 77 -6.92 29.61 -4.11
C GLY A 77 -6.12 29.10 -2.91
N PHE A 78 -6.82 28.57 -1.91
CA PHE A 78 -6.20 27.83 -0.81
C PHE A 78 -6.45 26.33 -0.99
N ILE A 79 -5.43 25.50 -0.75
CA ILE A 79 -5.58 24.05 -0.74
C ILE A 79 -5.29 23.50 0.65
N ASN A 80 -6.12 22.55 1.04
CA ASN A 80 -5.83 21.67 2.16
C ASN A 80 -4.83 20.58 1.75
N ILE A 81 -3.53 20.85 1.94
CA ILE A 81 -2.46 19.89 1.63
C ILE A 81 -2.66 18.60 2.43
N TYR A 82 -3.14 18.69 3.67
CA TYR A 82 -3.35 17.52 4.53
C TYR A 82 -4.40 16.53 3.96
N GLN A 83 -5.43 17.04 3.27
CA GLN A 83 -6.47 16.21 2.67
C GLN A 83 -6.10 15.70 1.27
N ARG A 84 -5.38 16.52 0.49
CA ARG A 84 -5.08 16.24 -0.92
C ARG A 84 -3.75 15.50 -1.10
N MET A 85 -2.75 15.84 -0.30
CA MET A 85 -1.41 15.26 -0.36
C MET A 85 -1.22 14.29 0.81
N ASN A 86 -0.57 13.17 0.53
CA ASN A 86 -0.34 12.14 1.53
C ASN A 86 0.82 12.48 2.49
N ILE A 87 0.70 13.54 3.29
CA ILE A 87 1.80 14.14 4.07
C ILE A 87 2.10 13.47 5.42
N ILE A 88 1.47 12.34 5.72
CA ILE A 88 1.64 11.63 6.99
C ILE A 88 3.11 11.27 7.28
N PRO A 89 3.91 10.80 6.31
CA PRO A 89 5.33 10.55 6.54
C PRO A 89 6.08 11.79 7.04
N GLU A 90 5.83 12.97 6.46
CA GLU A 90 6.49 14.22 6.88
C GLU A 90 6.07 14.65 8.27
N VAL A 91 4.80 14.46 8.63
CA VAL A 91 4.30 14.76 9.98
C VAL A 91 4.98 13.86 11.02
N ILE A 92 5.09 12.56 10.74
CA ILE A 92 5.78 11.61 11.61
C ILE A 92 7.25 11.98 11.75
N LEU A 93 7.93 12.29 10.64
CA LEU A 93 9.34 12.73 10.66
C LEU A 93 9.52 14.04 11.45
N ALA A 94 8.60 15.00 11.31
CA ALA A 94 8.66 16.26 12.05
C ALA A 94 8.50 16.04 13.56
N VAL A 95 7.64 15.11 13.98
CA VAL A 95 7.52 14.70 15.39
C VAL A 95 8.86 14.11 15.88
N PHE A 96 9.44 13.17 15.14
CA PHE A 96 10.72 12.57 15.52
C PHE A 96 11.86 13.60 15.57
N TYR A 97 11.91 14.53 14.62
CA TYR A 97 12.88 15.62 14.63
C TYR A 97 12.72 16.51 15.87
N SER A 98 11.48 16.84 16.23
CA SER A 98 11.18 17.66 17.40
C SER A 98 11.65 17.02 18.72
N LEU A 99 11.71 15.69 18.78
CA LEU A 99 12.21 14.96 19.94
C LEU A 99 13.75 14.92 20.01
N SER A 100 14.45 15.04 18.88
CA SER A 100 15.92 14.99 18.85
C SER A 100 16.52 15.83 17.71
N PRO A 101 16.50 17.17 17.83
CA PRO A 101 17.03 18.08 16.80
C PRO A 101 18.56 18.18 16.88
N ARG A 102 19.26 17.10 16.56
CA ARG A 102 20.75 17.02 16.61
C ARG A 102 21.42 17.33 15.28
N ARG A 103 20.68 17.28 14.17
CA ARG A 103 21.18 17.43 12.80
C ARG A 103 20.41 18.52 12.10
N GLU A 104 20.98 19.03 11.02
CA GLU A 104 20.25 19.89 10.09
C GLU A 104 19.00 19.16 9.56
N PRO A 105 17.87 19.85 9.35
CA PRO A 105 16.61 19.22 8.95
C PRO A 105 16.75 18.34 7.70
N ILE A 106 17.52 18.77 6.71
CA ILE A 106 17.74 18.01 5.48
C ILE A 106 18.55 16.73 5.71
N ASP A 107 19.63 16.79 6.49
CA ASP A 107 20.46 15.63 6.80
C ASP A 107 19.71 14.63 7.71
N PHE A 108 18.85 15.12 8.61
CA PHE A 108 17.94 14.27 9.38
C PHE A 108 16.93 13.56 8.47
N TYR A 109 16.30 14.30 7.55
CA TYR A 109 15.30 13.77 6.65
C TYR A 109 15.90 12.67 5.76
N ASP A 110 17.06 12.94 5.14
CA ASP A 110 17.79 11.98 4.32
C ASP A 110 18.15 10.70 5.09
N LEU A 111 18.70 10.85 6.30
CA LEU A 111 19.05 9.71 7.13
C LEU A 111 17.81 8.89 7.51
N ALA A 112 16.72 9.55 7.90
CA ALA A 112 15.49 8.87 8.32
C ALA A 112 14.89 8.04 7.19
N VAL A 113 14.85 8.59 5.97
CA VAL A 113 14.36 7.85 4.79
C VAL A 113 15.28 6.70 4.42
N THR A 114 16.61 6.91 4.48
CA THR A 114 17.59 5.85 4.19
C THR A 114 17.49 4.69 5.18
N VAL A 115 17.37 4.99 6.47
CA VAL A 115 17.19 3.98 7.52
C VAL A 115 15.86 3.24 7.33
N LEU A 116 14.79 3.96 7.04
CA LEU A 116 13.50 3.33 6.74
C LEU A 116 13.61 2.39 5.53
N GLN A 117 14.32 2.79 4.48
CA GLN A 117 14.55 1.95 3.30
C GLN A 117 15.42 0.72 3.55
N ALA A 118 16.28 0.73 4.57
CA ALA A 118 17.03 -0.45 4.96
C ALA A 118 16.12 -1.62 5.38
N PHE A 119 14.91 -1.34 5.88
CA PHE A 119 13.90 -2.36 6.17
C PHE A 119 13.35 -3.07 4.92
N THR A 120 13.46 -2.47 3.72
CA THR A 120 13.15 -3.16 2.45
C THR A 120 14.06 -4.38 2.27
N LEU A 121 15.37 -4.19 2.49
CA LEU A 121 16.35 -5.26 2.38
C LEU A 121 16.10 -6.36 3.44
N ILE A 122 15.75 -5.95 4.67
CA ILE A 122 15.35 -6.90 5.72
C ILE A 122 14.14 -7.73 5.27
N GLY A 123 13.08 -7.08 4.78
CA GLY A 123 11.88 -7.75 4.28
C GLY A 123 12.19 -8.74 3.16
N LEU A 124 13.01 -8.33 2.17
CA LEU A 124 13.45 -9.18 1.08
C LEU A 124 14.22 -10.42 1.57
N ILE A 125 15.23 -10.23 2.42
CA ILE A 125 16.02 -11.34 2.97
C ILE A 125 15.14 -12.31 3.75
N LEU A 126 14.23 -11.79 4.58
CA LEU A 126 13.29 -12.59 5.35
C LEU A 126 12.34 -13.37 4.44
N THR A 127 11.79 -12.74 3.39
CA THR A 127 10.93 -13.44 2.40
C THR A 127 11.68 -14.55 1.66
N ALA A 128 12.91 -14.29 1.22
CA ALA A 128 13.72 -15.26 0.50
C ALA A 128 14.08 -16.46 1.36
N TRP A 129 14.48 -16.21 2.62
CA TRP A 129 14.74 -17.25 3.59
C TRP A 129 13.49 -18.07 3.88
N GLU A 130 12.36 -17.40 4.12
CA GLU A 130 11.10 -18.09 4.38
C GLU A 130 10.68 -18.96 3.18
N MET A 131 10.85 -18.49 1.95
CA MET A 131 10.54 -19.25 0.73
C MET A 131 11.41 -20.50 0.57
N THR A 132 12.73 -20.35 0.71
CA THR A 132 13.72 -21.39 0.39
C THR A 132 14.08 -22.30 1.56
N ASN A 133 13.90 -21.84 2.80
CA ASN A 133 14.42 -22.46 4.02
C ASN A 133 15.95 -22.67 4.02
N LEU A 134 16.69 -21.94 3.19
CA LEU A 134 18.15 -22.04 3.08
C LEU A 134 18.82 -20.81 3.68
N TRP A 135 19.83 -21.00 4.51
CA TRP A 135 20.61 -19.89 5.09
C TRP A 135 21.41 -19.11 4.03
N ILE A 136 21.81 -19.77 2.94
CA ILE A 136 22.55 -19.19 1.81
C ILE A 136 21.69 -18.19 1.02
N SER A 137 20.36 -18.27 1.10
CA SER A 137 19.50 -17.31 0.40
C SER A 137 19.69 -15.88 0.91
N CYS A 138 20.01 -15.72 2.21
CA CYS A 138 20.19 -14.41 2.84
C CYS A 138 21.33 -13.60 2.20
N PRO A 139 22.61 -14.08 2.20
CA PRO A 139 23.70 -13.34 1.59
C PRO A 139 23.53 -13.19 0.07
N LEU A 140 22.92 -14.16 -0.61
CA LEU A 140 22.72 -14.11 -2.06
C LEU A 140 21.72 -13.03 -2.47
N TYR A 141 20.56 -12.94 -1.79
CA TYR A 141 19.62 -11.85 -2.06
C TYR A 141 20.18 -10.50 -1.64
N ALA A 142 20.95 -10.45 -0.54
CA ALA A 142 21.60 -9.22 -0.11
C ALA A 142 22.61 -8.71 -1.14
N SER A 143 23.47 -9.58 -1.68
CA SER A 143 24.45 -9.20 -2.70
C SER A 143 23.77 -8.76 -3.99
N LEU A 144 22.76 -9.50 -4.46
CA LEU A 144 21.99 -9.10 -5.65
C LEU A 144 21.32 -7.74 -5.49
N PHE A 145 20.75 -7.46 -4.31
CA PHE A 145 20.14 -6.17 -4.02
C PHE A 145 21.18 -5.04 -4.01
N LEU A 146 22.30 -5.23 -3.31
CA LEU A 146 23.36 -4.22 -3.20
C LEU A 146 24.03 -3.94 -4.56
N LEU A 147 24.27 -4.97 -5.36
CA LEU A 147 24.85 -4.82 -6.71
C LEU A 147 23.90 -4.09 -7.68
N ASN A 148 22.59 -4.24 -7.49
CA ASN A 148 21.57 -3.62 -8.34
C ASN A 148 20.84 -2.47 -7.63
N GLN A 149 21.46 -1.86 -6.62
CA GLN A 149 20.79 -0.88 -5.75
C GLN A 149 20.20 0.32 -6.51
N HIS A 150 20.78 0.70 -7.65
CA HIS A 150 20.30 1.79 -8.52
C HIS A 150 19.02 1.47 -9.28
N GLU A 151 18.80 0.19 -9.59
CA GLU A 151 17.62 -0.29 -10.31
C GLU A 151 16.49 -0.66 -9.33
N VAL A 152 16.86 -1.25 -8.19
CA VAL A 152 15.89 -1.74 -7.20
C VAL A 152 15.39 -0.61 -6.30
N SER A 153 16.22 0.40 -6.05
CA SER A 153 15.88 1.51 -5.17
C SER A 153 16.19 2.84 -5.85
N ARG A 154 15.30 3.82 -5.69
CA ARG A 154 15.59 5.19 -6.13
C ARG A 154 16.24 6.03 -5.04
N VAL A 155 16.61 5.42 -3.92
CA VAL A 155 17.13 6.12 -2.73
C VAL A 155 18.48 6.78 -3.01
N ALA A 156 19.27 6.27 -3.95
CA ALA A 156 20.52 6.91 -4.35
C ALA A 156 20.31 8.29 -4.99
N PHE A 157 19.21 8.48 -5.74
CA PHE A 157 19.01 9.66 -6.59
C PHE A 157 17.85 10.55 -6.17
N THR A 158 16.81 9.96 -5.56
CA THR A 158 15.54 10.62 -5.29
C THR A 158 14.96 10.15 -3.94
N LEU A 159 15.44 10.68 -2.82
CA LEU A 159 15.13 10.17 -1.48
C LEU A 159 13.69 10.44 -1.02
N PRO A 160 13.19 11.69 -0.98
CA PRO A 160 11.84 12.03 -0.49
C PRO A 160 10.73 11.63 -1.47
N LEU A 161 10.76 10.43 -2.03
CA LEU A 161 9.69 9.87 -2.86
C LEU A 161 8.79 8.94 -2.03
N ARG A 162 7.49 8.95 -2.31
CA ARG A 162 6.49 8.15 -1.58
C ARG A 162 6.75 6.66 -1.69
N GLU A 163 7.25 6.21 -2.83
CA GLU A 163 7.70 4.84 -3.08
C GLU A 163 8.72 4.42 -2.03
N ASN A 164 9.67 5.31 -1.68
CA ASN A 164 10.72 4.97 -0.74
C ASN A 164 10.21 4.78 0.69
N PHE A 165 9.16 5.51 1.07
CA PHE A 165 8.52 5.31 2.35
C PHE A 165 7.71 4.00 2.40
N ALA A 166 7.18 3.55 1.26
CA ALA A 166 6.20 2.48 1.21
C ALA A 166 6.81 1.08 0.99
N LEU A 167 7.87 0.98 0.19
CA LEU A 167 8.53 -0.29 -0.13
C LEU A 167 8.93 -1.12 1.11
N PRO A 168 9.43 -0.51 2.21
CA PRO A 168 9.73 -1.27 3.44
C PRO A 168 8.52 -2.01 3.99
N PHE A 169 7.37 -1.31 4.05
CA PHE A 169 6.14 -1.89 4.55
C PHE A 169 5.59 -2.96 3.62
N TRP A 170 5.75 -2.78 2.30
CA TRP A 170 5.35 -3.79 1.31
C TRP A 170 6.14 -5.09 1.47
N TRP A 171 7.48 -5.02 1.56
CA TRP A 171 8.30 -6.23 1.66
C TRP A 171 8.17 -6.94 3.02
N LEU A 172 8.05 -6.18 4.11
CA LEU A 172 7.71 -6.76 5.41
C LEU A 172 6.32 -7.40 5.41
N ARG A 173 5.33 -6.78 4.74
CA ARG A 173 4.01 -7.38 4.52
C ARG A 173 4.13 -8.69 3.75
N MET A 174 4.93 -8.76 2.69
CA MET A 174 5.12 -9.99 1.88
C MET A 174 5.72 -11.14 2.70
N PHE A 175 6.57 -10.84 3.69
CA PHE A 175 7.09 -11.84 4.63
C PHE A 175 5.97 -12.43 5.49
N PHE A 176 5.16 -11.60 6.14
CA PHE A 176 4.03 -12.10 6.95
C PHE A 176 2.97 -12.79 6.08
N ALA A 177 2.71 -12.28 4.88
CA ALA A 177 1.79 -12.88 3.92
C ALA A 177 2.23 -14.30 3.55
N THR A 178 3.52 -14.48 3.30
CA THR A 178 4.12 -15.78 2.99
C THR A 178 3.90 -16.78 4.13
N GLN A 179 4.19 -16.38 5.37
CA GLN A 179 4.01 -17.24 6.54
C GLN A 179 2.56 -17.68 6.71
N LEU A 180 1.62 -16.76 6.52
CA LEU A 180 0.19 -17.03 6.60
C LEU A 180 -0.31 -17.93 5.48
N ILE A 181 0.23 -17.82 4.26
CA ILE A 181 -0.13 -18.68 3.12
C ILE A 181 0.40 -20.11 3.32
N LYS A 182 1.62 -20.27 3.83
CA LYS A 182 2.21 -21.59 4.12
C LYS A 182 1.50 -22.32 5.27
N GLY A 183 1.07 -21.57 6.29
CA GLY A 183 0.37 -22.13 7.45
C GLY A 183 -1.11 -22.45 7.17
N LYS A 184 -1.65 -23.52 7.78
CA LYS A 184 -3.11 -23.72 7.83
C LYS A 184 -3.71 -22.80 8.89
N ILE A 185 -4.75 -22.05 8.53
CA ILE A 185 -5.39 -21.08 9.42
C ILE A 185 -6.80 -21.55 9.76
N HIS A 186 -7.07 -21.71 11.04
CA HIS A 186 -8.41 -21.93 11.56
C HIS A 186 -8.75 -20.78 12.52
N LEU A 187 -9.62 -19.85 12.08
CA LEU A 187 -9.94 -18.62 12.81
C LEU A 187 -10.41 -18.84 14.27
N ARG A 188 -10.97 -20.02 14.59
CA ARG A 188 -11.44 -20.35 15.95
C ARG A 188 -10.35 -20.83 16.89
N LEU A 189 -9.22 -21.29 16.35
CA LEU A 189 -8.12 -21.92 17.10
C LEU A 189 -6.79 -21.27 16.68
N LEU A 190 -6.75 -19.94 16.73
CA LEU A 190 -5.55 -19.18 16.43
C LEU A 190 -4.56 -19.28 17.60
N GLY A 191 -3.35 -19.73 17.32
CA GLY A 191 -2.25 -19.62 18.27
C GLY A 191 -1.77 -18.18 18.43
N PHE A 192 -1.10 -17.86 19.54
CA PHE A 192 -0.55 -16.52 19.80
C PHE A 192 0.35 -16.01 18.67
N SER A 193 1.23 -16.87 18.14
CA SER A 193 2.11 -16.53 17.01
C SER A 193 1.33 -16.11 15.74
N GLN A 194 0.24 -16.82 15.43
CA GLN A 194 -0.60 -16.49 14.27
C GLN A 194 -1.34 -15.16 14.46
N TYR A 195 -1.76 -14.87 15.69
CA TYR A 195 -2.37 -13.58 16.01
C TYR A 195 -1.39 -12.43 15.77
N VAL A 196 -0.15 -12.57 16.25
CA VAL A 196 0.92 -11.59 16.02
C VAL A 196 1.20 -11.41 14.52
N GLN A 197 1.28 -12.50 13.75
CA GLN A 197 1.48 -12.43 12.29
C GLN A 197 0.35 -11.70 11.57
N ILE A 198 -0.92 -11.97 11.93
CA ILE A 198 -2.09 -11.29 11.35
C ILE A 198 -2.06 -9.79 11.71
N PHE A 199 -1.76 -9.46 12.96
CA PHE A 199 -1.63 -8.08 13.40
C PHE A 199 -0.53 -7.33 12.64
N LEU A 200 0.66 -7.94 12.52
CA LEU A 200 1.78 -7.35 11.78
C LEU A 200 1.47 -7.20 10.28
N LEU A 201 0.75 -8.15 9.68
CA LEU A 201 0.24 -8.03 8.33
C LEU A 201 -0.68 -6.81 8.20
N TRP A 202 -1.66 -6.64 9.10
CA TRP A 202 -2.59 -5.51 9.06
C TRP A 202 -1.88 -4.18 9.25
N PHE A 203 -0.98 -4.11 10.23
CA PHE A 203 -0.18 -2.92 10.51
C PHE A 203 0.68 -2.50 9.31
N THR A 204 1.43 -3.44 8.72
CA THR A 204 2.26 -3.17 7.54
C THR A 204 1.43 -2.79 6.32
N THR A 205 0.23 -3.36 6.16
CA THR A 205 -0.71 -2.98 5.08
C THR A 205 -1.23 -1.56 5.25
N ALA A 206 -1.62 -1.19 6.47
CA ALA A 206 -2.07 0.16 6.77
C ALA A 206 -0.95 1.18 6.55
N ALA A 207 0.26 0.90 7.04
CA ALA A 207 1.44 1.75 6.82
C ALA A 207 1.76 1.90 5.33
N PHE A 208 1.74 0.81 4.56
CA PHE A 208 1.92 0.86 3.10
C PHE A 208 0.90 1.78 2.41
N CYS A 209 -0.39 1.64 2.74
CA CYS A 209 -1.43 2.48 2.13
C CYS A 209 -1.34 3.94 2.55
N MET A 210 -1.04 4.21 3.82
CA MET A 210 -0.87 5.56 4.35
C MET A 210 0.41 6.25 3.87
N THR A 211 1.39 5.53 3.32
CA THR A 211 2.64 6.13 2.83
C THR A 211 2.65 6.32 1.31
N TRP A 212 1.85 5.57 0.56
CA TRP A 212 1.81 5.66 -0.90
C TRP A 212 0.42 5.82 -1.49
N GLN A 213 0.24 6.92 -2.24
CA GLN A 213 -1.01 7.23 -2.94
C GLN A 213 -1.44 6.17 -3.96
N PHE A 214 -0.47 5.45 -4.55
CA PHE A 214 -0.72 4.42 -5.56
C PHE A 214 -0.76 3.00 -4.99
N GLY A 215 -0.68 2.83 -3.66
CA GLY A 215 -0.70 1.51 -3.02
C GLY A 215 -1.95 0.69 -3.34
N GLN A 216 -3.06 1.35 -3.67
CA GLN A 216 -4.32 0.72 -4.08
C GLN A 216 -4.17 -0.12 -5.36
N PHE A 217 -3.27 0.24 -6.28
CA PHE A 217 -3.01 -0.55 -7.47
C PHE A 217 -2.26 -1.83 -7.16
N ALA A 218 -1.27 -1.78 -6.25
CA ALA A 218 -0.58 -2.97 -5.78
C ALA A 218 -1.54 -3.94 -5.07
N LEU A 219 -2.41 -3.40 -4.20
CA LEU A 219 -3.46 -4.19 -3.54
C LEU A 219 -4.50 -4.74 -4.53
N LEU A 220 -4.85 -4.00 -5.58
CA LEU A 220 -5.74 -4.49 -6.63
C LEU A 220 -5.16 -5.73 -7.33
N ILE A 221 -3.87 -5.71 -7.67
CA ILE A 221 -3.18 -6.84 -8.29
C ILE A 221 -3.14 -8.02 -7.31
N GLU A 222 -2.74 -7.79 -6.07
CA GLU A 222 -2.68 -8.82 -5.03
C GLU A 222 -4.04 -9.48 -4.81
N THR A 223 -5.09 -8.68 -4.67
CA THR A 223 -6.46 -9.18 -4.42
C THR A 223 -7.03 -9.93 -5.62
N SER A 224 -6.64 -9.55 -6.84
CA SER A 224 -6.96 -10.30 -8.05
C SER A 224 -6.29 -11.69 -8.04
N ILE A 225 -5.01 -11.75 -7.68
CA ILE A 225 -4.27 -13.01 -7.56
C ILE A 225 -4.88 -13.89 -6.46
N LEU A 226 -5.17 -13.33 -5.29
CA LEU A 226 -5.79 -14.05 -4.18
C LEU A 226 -7.18 -14.59 -4.53
N ALA A 227 -7.98 -13.83 -5.27
CA ALA A 227 -9.27 -14.30 -5.78
C ALA A 227 -9.10 -15.53 -6.68
N VAL A 228 -8.17 -15.47 -7.65
CA VAL A 228 -7.87 -16.59 -8.55
C VAL A 228 -7.41 -17.82 -7.77
N LEU A 229 -6.48 -17.65 -6.82
CA LEU A 229 -5.96 -18.74 -5.98
C LEU A 229 -7.04 -19.34 -5.07
N HIS A 230 -7.96 -18.51 -4.56
CA HIS A 230 -9.11 -18.96 -3.78
C HIS A 230 -10.09 -19.78 -4.63
N HIS A 231 -10.37 -19.34 -5.85
CA HIS A 231 -11.20 -20.08 -6.80
C HIS A 231 -10.58 -21.43 -7.20
N ALA A 232 -9.25 -21.46 -7.38
CA ALA A 232 -8.50 -22.68 -7.63
C ALA A 232 -8.43 -23.63 -6.40
N ASN A 233 -8.91 -23.18 -5.23
CA ASN A 233 -8.83 -23.90 -3.94
C ASN A 233 -7.38 -24.16 -3.49
N VAL A 234 -6.43 -23.32 -3.91
CA VAL A 234 -5.05 -23.34 -3.41
C VAL A 234 -4.98 -22.68 -2.04
N ILE A 235 -5.72 -21.58 -1.86
CA ILE A 235 -5.78 -20.79 -0.62
C ILE A 235 -7.09 -21.05 0.13
N GLN A 236 -7.01 -21.08 1.46
CA GLN A 236 -8.17 -21.26 2.34
C GLN A 236 -9.08 -20.02 2.37
N HIS A 237 -10.36 -20.23 2.67
CA HIS A 237 -11.33 -19.13 2.80
C HIS A 237 -10.91 -18.13 3.88
N GLU A 238 -10.35 -18.63 4.98
CA GLU A 238 -9.85 -17.89 6.14
C GLU A 238 -8.71 -16.95 5.74
N GLN A 239 -7.70 -17.47 5.05
CA GLN A 239 -6.56 -16.71 4.54
C GLN A 239 -7.03 -15.57 3.63
N CYS A 240 -7.84 -15.87 2.61
CA CYS A 240 -8.33 -14.86 1.67
C CYS A 240 -9.19 -13.78 2.38
N THR A 241 -9.93 -14.17 3.42
CA THR A 241 -10.71 -13.23 4.26
C THR A 241 -9.79 -12.28 5.03
N ILE A 242 -8.73 -12.80 5.65
CA ILE A 242 -7.74 -12.01 6.41
C ILE A 242 -7.07 -10.97 5.52
N PHE A 243 -6.60 -11.36 4.34
CA PHE A 243 -5.98 -10.44 3.37
C PHE A 243 -6.96 -9.36 2.89
N SER A 244 -8.20 -9.75 2.60
CA SER A 244 -9.21 -8.79 2.13
C SER A 244 -9.57 -7.77 3.21
N PHE A 245 -9.69 -8.20 4.47
CA PHE A 245 -9.89 -7.26 5.57
C PHE A 245 -8.67 -6.38 5.84
N ALA A 246 -7.45 -6.90 5.73
CA ALA A 246 -6.23 -6.10 5.85
C ALA A 246 -6.19 -4.98 4.80
N GLY A 247 -6.57 -5.28 3.54
CA GLY A 247 -6.67 -4.29 2.47
C GLY A 247 -7.72 -3.22 2.75
N LEU A 248 -8.93 -3.60 3.17
CA LEU A 248 -9.99 -2.64 3.53
C LEU A 248 -9.59 -1.77 4.73
N PHE A 249 -8.97 -2.37 5.74
CA PHE A 249 -8.43 -1.66 6.89
C PHE A 249 -7.40 -0.62 6.46
N GLY A 250 -6.49 -0.97 5.53
CA GLY A 250 -5.54 -0.02 4.96
C GLY A 250 -6.20 1.15 4.23
N LEU A 251 -7.28 0.91 3.47
CA LEU A 251 -8.06 1.96 2.81
C LEU A 251 -8.74 2.89 3.83
N VAL A 252 -9.31 2.32 4.90
CA VAL A 252 -9.91 3.09 6.01
C VAL A 252 -8.84 3.96 6.68
N CYS A 253 -7.68 3.40 7.02
CA CYS A 253 -6.59 4.16 7.61
C CYS A 253 -6.14 5.31 6.71
N THR A 254 -6.06 5.09 5.39
CA THR A 254 -5.70 6.12 4.41
C THR A 254 -6.76 7.23 4.36
N SER A 255 -8.04 6.88 4.39
CA SER A 255 -9.12 7.86 4.42
C SER A 255 -9.07 8.72 5.69
N LEU A 256 -8.89 8.07 6.85
CA LEU A 256 -8.74 8.77 8.14
C LEU A 256 -7.52 9.69 8.14
N SER A 257 -6.41 9.24 7.57
CA SER A 257 -5.17 10.01 7.51
C SER A 257 -5.25 11.21 6.56
N GLN A 258 -6.17 11.18 5.59
CA GLN A 258 -6.46 12.27 4.65
C GLN A 258 -7.69 13.09 5.06
N ALA A 259 -7.91 13.28 6.37
CA ALA A 259 -9.05 14.05 6.90
C ALA A 259 -10.44 13.54 6.44
N GLY A 260 -10.61 12.24 6.23
CA GLY A 260 -11.88 11.65 5.81
C GLY A 260 -12.12 11.68 4.30
N ASN A 261 -11.07 11.85 3.49
CA ASN A 261 -11.18 11.76 2.04
C ASN A 261 -11.73 10.38 1.62
N LEU A 262 -12.83 10.36 0.87
CA LEU A 262 -13.51 9.13 0.44
C LEU A 262 -12.93 8.55 -0.86
N PHE A 263 -11.97 9.23 -1.49
CA PHE A 263 -11.34 8.78 -2.73
C PHE A 263 -10.81 7.33 -2.69
N PRO A 264 -10.17 6.86 -1.59
CA PRO A 264 -9.73 5.46 -1.50
C PRO A 264 -10.86 4.42 -1.66
N PHE A 265 -12.09 4.76 -1.27
CA PHE A 265 -13.24 3.86 -1.39
C PHE A 265 -13.86 3.87 -2.79
N ALA A 266 -13.65 4.92 -3.57
CA ALA A 266 -14.07 4.98 -4.98
C ALA A 266 -13.18 4.12 -5.90
N SER A 267 -12.05 3.63 -5.39
CA SER A 267 -11.09 2.85 -6.14
C SER A 267 -11.62 1.47 -6.58
N PRO A 268 -11.17 0.93 -7.73
CA PRO A 268 -11.47 -0.44 -8.13
C PRO A 268 -11.02 -1.48 -7.10
N CYS A 269 -9.97 -1.18 -6.32
CA CYS A 269 -9.47 -2.03 -5.25
C CYS A 269 -10.53 -2.26 -4.16
N CYS A 270 -11.22 -1.21 -3.73
CA CYS A 270 -12.28 -1.29 -2.73
C CYS A 270 -13.42 -2.22 -3.18
N VAL A 271 -13.86 -2.05 -4.44
CA VAL A 271 -14.89 -2.89 -5.04
C VAL A 271 -14.46 -4.35 -5.07
N LEU A 272 -13.23 -4.63 -5.54
CA LEU A 272 -12.74 -6.01 -5.62
C LEU A 272 -12.63 -6.67 -4.23
N LEU A 273 -12.12 -5.94 -3.24
CA LEU A 273 -12.04 -6.41 -1.85
C LEU A 273 -13.42 -6.77 -1.27
N LEU A 274 -14.41 -5.90 -1.45
CA LEU A 274 -15.78 -6.14 -0.98
C LEU A 274 -16.43 -7.32 -1.73
N THR A 275 -16.27 -7.38 -3.05
CA THR A 275 -16.81 -8.49 -3.86
C THR A 275 -16.20 -9.83 -3.47
N ASN A 276 -14.89 -9.89 -3.19
CA ASN A 276 -14.22 -11.09 -2.69
C ASN A 276 -14.79 -11.53 -1.33
N LEU A 277 -14.98 -10.60 -0.39
CA LEU A 277 -15.57 -10.92 0.92
C LEU A 277 -17.01 -11.40 0.80
N LEU A 278 -17.83 -10.74 -0.01
CA LEU A 278 -19.20 -11.17 -0.28
C LEU A 278 -19.21 -12.57 -0.89
N TRP A 279 -18.37 -12.82 -1.90
CA TRP A 279 -18.25 -14.12 -2.55
C TRP A 279 -17.86 -15.23 -1.58
N ILE A 280 -16.85 -15.01 -0.73
CA ILE A 280 -16.39 -15.99 0.27
C ILE A 280 -17.52 -16.31 1.26
N ASN A 281 -18.24 -15.30 1.73
CA ASN A 281 -19.35 -15.47 2.67
C ASN A 281 -20.55 -16.19 2.03
N CYS A 282 -20.94 -15.81 0.81
CA CYS A 282 -21.98 -16.49 0.04
C CYS A 282 -21.63 -17.96 -0.20
N ARG A 283 -20.38 -18.26 -0.57
CA ARG A 283 -19.91 -19.63 -0.78
C ARG A 283 -19.94 -20.46 0.52
N ARG A 284 -19.54 -19.88 1.65
CA ARG A 284 -19.64 -20.54 2.97
C ARG A 284 -21.09 -20.79 3.38
N TRP A 285 -21.95 -19.80 3.18
CA TRP A 285 -23.38 -19.93 3.48
C TRP A 285 -24.02 -21.03 2.62
N ALA A 286 -23.77 -21.02 1.31
CA ALA A 286 -24.20 -22.05 0.37
C ALA A 286 -23.77 -23.46 0.81
N GLN A 287 -22.52 -23.63 1.26
CA GLN A 287 -22.02 -24.91 1.76
C GLN A 287 -22.71 -25.37 3.06
N ARG A 288 -23.02 -24.44 3.97
CA ARG A 288 -23.77 -24.76 5.21
C ARG A 288 -25.21 -25.18 4.88
N CYS A 289 -25.88 -24.43 4.01
CA CYS A 289 -27.24 -24.76 3.56
C CYS A 289 -27.27 -26.11 2.84
N ALA A 290 -26.31 -26.40 1.95
CA ALA A 290 -26.23 -27.69 1.26
C ALA A 290 -26.02 -28.89 2.20
N LYS A 291 -25.39 -28.70 3.36
CA LYS A 291 -25.23 -29.75 4.38
C LYS A 291 -26.46 -29.90 5.28
N SER A 292 -27.13 -28.80 5.61
CA SER A 292 -28.29 -28.78 6.51
C SER A 292 -29.62 -29.13 5.82
N TRP A 293 -29.73 -28.94 4.50
CA TRP A 293 -31.01 -29.02 3.81
C TRP A 293 -31.31 -30.43 3.29
N HIS A 294 -32.28 -31.10 3.93
CA HIS A 294 -32.83 -32.41 3.54
C HIS A 294 -34.29 -32.28 3.06
N GLY A 295 -34.58 -31.30 2.19
CA GLY A 295 -35.94 -31.07 1.67
C GLY A 295 -36.27 -31.96 0.45
N SER A 296 -37.42 -32.65 0.46
CA SER A 296 -37.86 -33.60 -0.57
C SER A 296 -38.42 -32.97 -1.86
N ASN A 297 -38.80 -31.69 -1.83
CA ASN A 297 -39.47 -30.98 -2.93
C ASN A 297 -38.54 -30.70 -4.14
N VAL A 298 -39.13 -30.53 -5.33
CA VAL A 298 -38.38 -30.25 -6.58
C VAL A 298 -37.58 -28.95 -6.48
N PHE A 299 -38.15 -27.92 -5.85
CA PHE A 299 -37.49 -26.64 -5.62
C PHE A 299 -36.28 -26.76 -4.67
N SER A 300 -36.38 -27.57 -3.61
CA SER A 300 -35.24 -27.82 -2.71
C SER A 300 -34.15 -28.63 -3.41
N ARG A 301 -34.49 -29.57 -4.30
CA ARG A 301 -33.48 -30.27 -5.14
C ARG A 301 -32.79 -29.35 -6.14
N LEU A 302 -33.53 -28.41 -6.75
CA LEU A 302 -32.96 -27.41 -7.66
C LEU A 302 -32.00 -26.47 -6.91
N LEU A 303 -32.40 -25.97 -5.74
CA LEU A 303 -31.55 -25.15 -4.87
C LEU A 303 -30.32 -25.91 -4.40
N ILE A 304 -30.45 -27.18 -4.00
CA ILE A 304 -29.30 -28.03 -3.64
C ILE A 304 -28.36 -28.19 -4.84
N ARG A 305 -28.86 -28.37 -6.07
CA ARG A 305 -28.03 -28.43 -7.29
C ARG A 305 -27.32 -27.11 -7.56
N VAL A 306 -27.99 -25.97 -7.40
CA VAL A 306 -27.38 -24.63 -7.54
C VAL A 306 -26.30 -24.41 -6.48
N PHE A 307 -26.56 -24.72 -5.20
CA PHE A 307 -25.58 -24.62 -4.13
C PHE A 307 -24.40 -25.58 -4.31
N ARG A 308 -24.65 -26.81 -4.77
CA ARG A 308 -23.61 -27.80 -5.06
C ARG A 308 -22.81 -27.42 -6.31
N HIS A 309 -23.42 -26.73 -7.28
CA HIS A 309 -22.74 -26.15 -8.44
C HIS A 309 -21.86 -24.96 -8.06
N LEU A 310 -22.37 -24.00 -7.27
CA LEU A 310 -21.58 -22.91 -6.68
C LEU A 310 -20.43 -23.41 -5.79
N SER A 311 -20.60 -24.58 -5.17
CA SER A 311 -19.57 -25.25 -4.36
C SER A 311 -18.65 -26.19 -5.16
N SER A 312 -18.92 -26.42 -6.45
CA SER A 312 -18.18 -27.39 -7.28
C SER A 312 -16.82 -26.86 -7.73
N LYS A 313 -15.83 -27.75 -7.87
CA LYS A 313 -14.51 -27.45 -8.45
C LYS A 313 -14.57 -26.90 -9.89
N ARG A 314 -15.72 -27.02 -10.59
CA ARG A 314 -15.91 -26.57 -11.98
C ARG A 314 -16.20 -25.07 -12.14
N VAL A 315 -16.23 -24.29 -11.06
CA VAL A 315 -16.47 -22.83 -11.08
C VAL A 315 -15.25 -22.02 -11.61
N LEU A 316 -14.35 -22.65 -12.37
CA LEU A 316 -13.28 -21.94 -13.08
C LEU A 316 -13.83 -20.96 -14.14
N ALA A 317 -15.04 -21.21 -14.66
CA ALA A 317 -15.69 -20.38 -15.68
C ALA A 317 -16.34 -19.08 -15.13
N ILE A 318 -16.45 -18.90 -13.81
CA ILE A 318 -17.01 -17.69 -13.20
C ILE A 318 -15.94 -16.64 -12.90
N GLY A 319 -14.65 -17.01 -12.87
CA GLY A 319 -13.53 -16.05 -12.76
C GLY A 319 -13.59 -14.90 -13.78
N PRO A 320 -13.85 -15.18 -15.07
CA PRO A 320 -14.10 -14.15 -16.09
C PRO A 320 -15.37 -13.33 -15.84
N ILE A 321 -16.39 -13.89 -15.20
CA ILE A 321 -17.67 -13.22 -14.90
C ILE A 321 -17.51 -12.30 -13.68
N LEU A 322 -16.79 -12.72 -12.64
CA LEU A 322 -16.43 -11.89 -11.48
C LEU A 322 -15.44 -10.78 -11.87
N MET A 323 -14.48 -11.07 -12.76
CA MET A 323 -13.66 -10.04 -13.40
C MET A 323 -14.52 -9.07 -14.22
N LYS A 324 -15.51 -9.56 -14.98
CA LYS A 324 -16.48 -8.71 -15.68
C LYS A 324 -17.39 -7.90 -14.74
N ILE A 325 -17.75 -8.42 -13.57
CA ILE A 325 -18.50 -7.70 -12.53
C ILE A 325 -17.62 -6.66 -11.84
N GLY A 326 -16.33 -6.95 -11.62
CA GLY A 326 -15.33 -5.99 -11.15
C GLY A 326 -15.09 -4.88 -12.18
N ILE A 327 -15.06 -5.22 -13.47
CA ILE A 327 -15.05 -4.27 -14.59
C ILE A 327 -16.36 -3.47 -14.61
N PHE A 328 -17.52 -4.10 -14.39
CA PHE A 328 -18.81 -3.41 -14.29
C PHE A 328 -18.90 -2.48 -13.07
N GLY A 329 -18.31 -2.87 -11.93
CA GLY A 329 -18.18 -2.04 -10.74
C GLY A 329 -17.20 -0.89 -10.93
N ALA A 330 -16.12 -1.11 -11.69
CA ALA A 330 -15.23 -0.04 -12.14
C ALA A 330 -15.93 0.90 -13.13
N LEU A 331 -16.73 0.38 -14.05
CA LEU A 331 -17.57 1.14 -14.98
C LEU A 331 -18.71 1.88 -14.26
N PHE A 332 -19.26 1.32 -13.18
CA PHE A 332 -20.28 1.94 -12.33
C PHE A 332 -19.69 3.02 -11.41
N SER A 333 -18.45 2.83 -10.95
CA SER A 333 -17.66 3.87 -10.28
C SER A 333 -17.32 5.00 -11.25
N LEU A 334 -16.92 4.67 -12.49
CA LEU A 334 -16.78 5.61 -13.60
C LEU A 334 -18.10 6.32 -13.94
N SER A 335 -19.25 5.63 -13.91
CA SER A 335 -20.54 6.29 -14.13
C SER A 335 -20.92 7.22 -12.98
N ARG A 336 -20.53 6.90 -11.73
CA ARG A 336 -20.64 7.83 -10.60
C ARG A 336 -19.68 9.01 -10.71
N TYR A 337 -18.50 8.83 -11.31
CA TYR A 337 -17.59 9.92 -11.67
C TYR A 337 -18.23 10.90 -12.68
N PHE A 338 -19.13 10.42 -13.54
CA PHE A 338 -19.94 11.28 -14.41
C PHE A 338 -21.17 11.91 -13.73
N ILE A 339 -21.57 11.44 -12.54
CA ILE A 339 -22.84 11.81 -11.88
C ILE A 339 -22.63 12.63 -10.60
N SER A 340 -21.43 12.68 -10.00
CA SER A 340 -21.15 13.57 -8.87
C SER A 340 -20.64 14.92 -9.35
N SER A 341 -21.51 15.92 -9.29
CA SER A 341 -21.28 17.30 -9.71
C SER A 341 -20.62 18.18 -8.66
N ASP A 342 -19.72 17.66 -7.82
CA ASP A 342 -19.05 18.48 -6.80
C ASP A 342 -17.56 18.15 -6.71
N ASP A 343 -16.75 19.21 -6.75
CA ASP A 343 -15.30 19.34 -6.51
C ASP A 343 -14.28 19.10 -7.64
N ALA A 344 -14.67 18.61 -8.84
CA ALA A 344 -13.75 18.47 -9.99
C ALA A 344 -14.21 19.20 -11.28
N SER A 345 -15.07 20.22 -11.13
CA SER A 345 -15.73 20.92 -12.26
C SER A 345 -14.76 21.51 -13.28
N HIS A 346 -13.59 21.99 -12.85
CA HIS A 346 -12.59 22.62 -13.73
C HIS A 346 -11.90 21.60 -14.66
N ILE A 347 -11.53 20.43 -14.16
CA ILE A 347 -10.87 19.38 -14.96
C ILE A 347 -11.86 18.75 -15.95
N VAL A 348 -13.10 18.54 -15.51
CA VAL A 348 -14.16 18.03 -16.40
C VAL A 348 -14.46 19.02 -17.51
N SER A 349 -14.49 20.33 -17.24
CA SER A 349 -14.67 21.35 -18.28
C SER A 349 -13.51 21.39 -19.29
N PHE A 350 -12.27 21.26 -18.80
CA PHE A 350 -11.05 21.23 -19.62
C PHE A 350 -10.99 20.00 -20.53
N VAL A 351 -11.29 18.81 -19.98
CA VAL A 351 -11.32 17.54 -20.72
C VAL A 351 -12.49 17.51 -21.71
N ARG A 352 -13.67 18.02 -21.33
CA ARG A 352 -14.84 18.14 -22.22
C ARG A 352 -14.59 19.11 -23.37
N HIS A 353 -13.83 20.18 -23.13
CA HIS A 353 -13.40 21.12 -24.18
C HIS A 353 -12.38 20.48 -25.14
N LYS A 354 -11.44 19.67 -24.64
CA LYS A 354 -10.45 18.94 -25.45
C LYS A 354 -11.05 17.77 -26.24
N LEU A 355 -12.08 17.11 -25.70
CA LEU A 355 -12.77 15.96 -26.30
C LEU A 355 -14.00 16.35 -27.13
N ASN A 356 -14.10 17.61 -27.61
CA ASN A 356 -15.19 18.08 -28.47
C ASN A 356 -15.19 17.34 -29.84
N TRP A 357 -15.65 16.09 -29.84
CA TRP A 357 -16.26 15.40 -30.97
C TRP A 357 -17.72 15.86 -31.03
N ARG A 358 -17.94 17.02 -31.65
CA ARG A 358 -19.23 17.26 -32.32
C ARG A 358 -18.94 17.30 -33.82
N PRO A 359 -19.55 16.42 -34.64
CA PRO A 359 -19.59 16.68 -36.06
C PRO A 359 -20.36 17.99 -36.25
N LYS A 360 -19.77 18.93 -36.99
CA LYS A 360 -20.50 20.10 -37.46
C LYS A 360 -21.65 19.59 -38.32
N LEU A 361 -22.89 19.85 -37.88
CA LEU A 361 -24.07 19.80 -38.75
C LEU A 361 -23.96 20.91 -39.79
#